data_AF-A0A7J6KRN5-F1
#
_entry.id   AF-A0A7J6KRN5-F1
#
_cell.length_a   1.000
_cell.length_b   1.000
_cell.length_c   1.000
_cell.angle_alpha   90.00
_cell.angle_beta   90.00
_cell.angle_gamma   90.00
#
_symmetry.space_group_name_H-M   'P 1'
#
loop_
_entity.id
_entity.type
_entity.pdbx_description
1 polymer ?
#
loop_
_entity_poly.entity_id
_entity_poly.type
_entity_poly.pdbx_seq_one_letter_code
_entity_poly.pdbx_strand_id
1 'polypeptide(L)'
;PSDHPPHHSLHIADVFSKVWFHEAVIFAQLIITLTCYPAVVTAIPCVTFTSLDEDHWFQTILLTAFTTADVIGRFSVRFRGPLGYSNIWMTLVFRALLVPILISCATGSISSDWASLSAIFVFGLANGYSVSLTLITVNEIPGLTADELKATGRFSAVSLNLGLCLGGFLAMGIGLWLGIAN
;
A
#
# COMPACT_ATOMS: atom_id res chain seq x y z
N PRO A 1 29.13 -42.23 -5.16
CA PRO A 1 27.88 -42.08 -4.38
C PRO A 1 27.61 -40.61 -4.10
N SER A 2 26.88 -39.96 -5.02
CA SER A 2 26.39 -38.60 -4.84
C SER A 2 25.17 -38.66 -3.92
N ASP A 3 25.38 -38.42 -2.62
CA ASP A 3 24.32 -38.14 -1.67
C ASP A 3 23.68 -36.79 -2.05
N HIS A 4 22.79 -36.82 -3.03
CA HIS A 4 21.82 -35.75 -3.18
C HIS A 4 20.87 -35.85 -2.00
N PRO A 5 20.76 -34.81 -1.15
CA PRO A 5 19.76 -34.82 -0.10
C PRO A 5 18.38 -35.01 -0.73
N PRO A 6 17.47 -35.77 -0.09
CA PRO A 6 16.17 -36.06 -0.64
C PRO A 6 15.48 -34.73 -0.98
N HIS A 7 15.02 -34.59 -2.22
CA HIS A 7 14.17 -33.48 -2.63
C HIS A 7 12.95 -33.47 -1.70
N HIS A 8 12.95 -32.59 -0.71
CA HIS A 8 11.79 -32.36 0.12
C HIS A 8 10.73 -31.82 -0.84
N SER A 9 9.68 -32.62 -1.07
CA SER A 9 8.59 -32.24 -1.96
C SER A 9 7.97 -30.96 -1.41
N LEU A 10 8.16 -29.85 -2.13
CA LEU A 10 7.59 -28.57 -1.74
C LEU A 10 6.07 -28.64 -1.90
N HIS A 11 5.37 -28.81 -0.78
CA HIS A 11 3.92 -28.80 -0.74
C HIS A 11 3.44 -27.34 -0.68
N ILE A 12 3.02 -26.82 -1.83
CA ILE A 12 2.57 -25.43 -2.01
C ILE A 12 1.47 -25.04 -1.01
N ALA A 13 0.57 -25.98 -0.69
CA ALA A 13 -0.50 -25.77 0.28
C ALA A 13 0.02 -25.48 1.70
N ASP A 14 1.10 -26.16 2.11
CA ASP A 14 1.69 -25.98 3.43
C ASP A 14 2.32 -24.59 3.55
N VAL A 15 3.01 -24.14 2.49
CA VAL A 15 3.55 -22.77 2.42
C VAL A 15 2.44 -21.74 2.52
N PHE A 16 1.40 -21.88 1.71
CA PHE A 16 0.27 -20.96 1.72
C PHE A 16 -0.40 -20.90 3.09
N SER A 17 -0.60 -22.04 3.76
CA SER A 17 -1.19 -22.08 5.11
C SER A 17 -0.37 -21.33 6.18
N LYS A 18 0.95 -21.17 5.98
CA LYS A 18 1.83 -20.41 6.87
C LYS A 18 1.78 -18.91 6.59
N VAL A 19 1.69 -18.50 5.33
CA VAL A 19 1.89 -17.10 4.91
C VAL A 19 0.61 -16.35 4.53
N TRP A 20 -0.53 -17.03 4.37
CA TRP A 20 -1.77 -16.45 3.83
C TRP A 20 -2.21 -15.16 4.54
N PHE A 21 -2.00 -15.03 5.86
CA PHE A 21 -2.40 -13.85 6.61
C PHE A 21 -1.56 -12.63 6.19
N HIS A 22 -0.24 -12.78 6.09
CA HIS A 22 0.65 -11.71 5.60
C HIS A 22 0.37 -11.38 4.14
N GLU A 23 0.09 -12.39 3.33
CA GLU A 23 -0.31 -12.22 1.93
C GLU A 23 -1.61 -11.41 1.81
N ALA A 24 -2.60 -11.70 2.65
CA ALA A 24 -3.84 -10.93 2.74
C ALA A 24 -3.60 -9.48 3.21
N VAL A 25 -2.66 -9.26 4.14
CA VAL A 25 -2.27 -7.92 4.59
C VAL A 25 -1.61 -7.14 3.45
N ILE A 26 -0.70 -7.75 2.69
CA ILE A 26 -0.08 -7.13 1.51
C ILE A 26 -1.17 -6.76 0.50
N PHE A 27 -2.01 -7.72 0.14
CA PHE A 27 -3.12 -7.53 -0.77
C PHE A 27 -4.03 -6.36 -0.35
N ALA A 28 -4.48 -6.34 0.90
CA ALA A 28 -5.36 -5.29 1.43
C ALA A 28 -4.70 -3.92 1.43
N GLN A 29 -3.40 -3.84 1.76
CA GLN A 29 -2.65 -2.59 1.70
C GLN A 29 -2.62 -2.00 0.28
N LEU A 30 -2.40 -2.84 -0.73
CA LEU A 30 -2.33 -2.38 -2.13
C LEU A 30 -3.72 -2.03 -2.68
N ILE A 31 -4.76 -2.74 -2.25
CA ILE A 31 -6.14 -2.33 -2.52
C ILE A 31 -6.40 -0.93 -1.98
N ILE A 32 -6.08 -0.67 -0.71
CA ILE A 32 -6.28 0.66 -0.10
C ILE A 32 -5.51 1.71 -0.89
N THR A 33 -4.26 1.44 -1.24
CA THR A 33 -3.45 2.38 -2.04
C THR A 33 -4.14 2.70 -3.35
N LEU A 34 -4.45 1.69 -4.19
CA LEU A 34 -4.96 1.96 -5.52
C LEU A 34 -6.41 2.45 -5.54
N THR A 35 -7.20 2.10 -4.53
CA THR A 35 -8.54 2.66 -4.36
C THR A 35 -8.50 4.17 -4.16
N CYS A 36 -7.48 4.69 -3.47
CA CYS A 36 -7.33 6.12 -3.20
C CYS A 36 -6.40 6.85 -4.19
N TYR A 37 -5.28 6.25 -4.58
CA TYR A 37 -4.27 6.83 -5.46
C TYR A 37 -4.30 6.15 -6.83
N PRO A 38 -4.36 6.89 -7.96
CA PRO A 38 -4.37 8.35 -8.05
C PRO A 38 -5.78 8.98 -7.92
N ALA A 39 -6.86 8.20 -8.09
CA ALA A 39 -8.20 8.72 -8.36
C ALA A 39 -8.76 9.71 -7.32
N VAL A 40 -8.72 9.35 -6.02
CA VAL A 40 -9.20 10.24 -4.94
C VAL A 40 -8.26 11.42 -4.76
N VAL A 41 -6.95 11.21 -4.95
CA VAL A 41 -5.94 12.27 -4.81
C VAL A 41 -6.14 13.36 -5.88
N THR A 42 -6.41 12.98 -7.12
CA THR A 42 -6.67 13.92 -8.22
C THR A 42 -8.00 14.65 -8.09
N ALA A 43 -8.91 14.15 -7.26
CA ALA A 43 -10.21 14.76 -7.00
C ALA A 43 -10.19 15.83 -5.90
N ILE A 44 -9.07 15.97 -5.18
CA ILE A 44 -8.95 16.97 -4.12
C ILE A 44 -8.97 18.36 -4.76
N PRO A 45 -9.92 19.23 -4.38
CA PRO A 45 -9.99 20.59 -4.91
C PRO A 45 -8.86 21.46 -4.36
N CYS A 46 -8.41 22.42 -5.16
CA CYS A 46 -7.51 23.48 -4.71
C CYS A 46 -8.34 24.59 -4.05
N VAL A 47 -7.99 25.01 -2.83
CA VAL A 47 -8.77 25.99 -2.05
C VAL A 47 -7.98 27.25 -1.71
N THR A 48 -6.72 27.09 -1.29
CA THR A 48 -5.87 28.19 -0.77
C THR A 48 -4.85 28.69 -1.80
N PHE A 49 -4.27 27.78 -2.57
CA PHE A 49 -3.27 28.06 -3.60
C PHE A 49 -3.93 28.22 -4.96
N THR A 50 -4.88 29.14 -5.07
CA THR A 50 -5.68 29.31 -6.31
C THR A 50 -4.83 29.55 -7.57
N SER A 51 -3.58 30.05 -7.44
CA SER A 51 -2.62 30.13 -8.54
C SER A 51 -2.13 28.79 -9.09
N LEU A 52 -2.32 27.69 -8.35
CA LEU A 52 -1.98 26.31 -8.73
C LEU A 52 -3.19 25.54 -9.25
N ASP A 53 -4.38 26.14 -9.24
CA ASP A 53 -5.59 25.54 -9.82
C ASP A 53 -5.57 25.60 -11.35
N GLU A 54 -4.90 26.61 -11.91
CA GLU A 54 -4.62 26.69 -13.35
C GLU A 54 -3.84 25.45 -13.80
N ASP A 55 -4.29 24.84 -14.90
CA ASP A 55 -3.70 23.64 -15.53
C ASP A 55 -3.54 22.40 -14.61
N HIS A 56 -4.27 22.32 -13.49
CA HIS A 56 -4.22 21.19 -12.55
C HIS A 56 -2.83 20.93 -11.93
N TRP A 57 -2.04 22.00 -11.71
CA TRP A 57 -0.73 21.91 -11.07
C TRP A 57 -0.83 21.42 -9.62
N PHE A 58 -1.89 21.77 -8.90
CA PHE A 58 -2.10 21.32 -7.53
C PHE A 58 -2.17 19.79 -7.43
N GLN A 59 -2.94 19.14 -8.30
CA GLN A 59 -3.05 17.68 -8.36
C GLN A 59 -1.69 17.05 -8.69
N THR A 60 -0.93 17.65 -9.59
CA THR A 60 0.44 17.20 -9.94
C THR A 60 1.38 17.27 -8.73
N ILE A 61 1.28 18.32 -7.93
CA ILE A 61 2.05 18.47 -6.69
C ILE A 61 1.62 17.42 -5.67
N LEU A 62 0.32 17.13 -5.51
CA LEU A 62 -0.15 16.07 -4.61
C LEU A 62 0.37 14.68 -5.02
N LEU A 63 0.34 14.36 -6.32
CA LEU A 63 0.90 13.09 -6.84
C LEU A 63 2.42 13.02 -6.60
N THR A 64 3.12 14.13 -6.80
CA THR A 64 4.56 14.23 -6.55
C THR A 64 4.89 14.08 -5.07
N ALA A 65 4.09 14.69 -4.19
CA ALA A 65 4.23 14.56 -2.74
C ALA A 65 4.00 13.10 -2.29
N PHE A 66 2.96 12.44 -2.81
CA PHE A 66 2.70 11.02 -2.54
C PHE A 66 3.88 10.14 -2.96
N THR A 67 4.33 10.27 -4.21
CA THR A 67 5.40 9.41 -4.76
C THR A 67 6.74 9.66 -4.08
N THR A 68 7.07 10.92 -3.78
CA THR A 68 8.28 11.26 -3.01
C THR A 68 8.23 10.66 -1.61
N ALA A 69 7.09 10.80 -0.92
CA ALA A 69 6.90 10.22 0.41
C ALA A 69 6.94 8.69 0.37
N ASP A 70 6.37 8.05 -0.64
CA ASP A 70 6.44 6.59 -0.85
C ASP A 70 7.90 6.12 -0.94
N VAL A 71 8.71 6.78 -1.76
CA VAL A 71 10.14 6.47 -1.90
C VAL A 71 10.86 6.64 -0.56
N ILE A 72 10.63 7.74 0.15
CA ILE A 72 11.21 7.97 1.49
C ILE A 72 10.78 6.85 2.46
N GLY A 73 9.51 6.45 2.43
CA GLY A 73 8.94 5.40 3.26
C GLY A 73 9.64 4.05 3.04
N ARG A 74 9.90 3.70 1.78
CA ARG A 74 10.64 2.47 1.41
C ARG A 74 12.05 2.44 1.98
N PHE A 75 12.76 3.56 1.94
CA PHE A 75 14.11 3.66 2.53
C PHE A 75 14.09 3.73 4.06
N SER A 76 12.99 4.21 4.64
CA SER A 76 12.81 4.33 6.09
C SER A 76 12.55 3.00 6.79
N VAL A 77 12.36 1.90 6.04
CA VAL A 77 12.12 0.55 6.58
C VAL A 77 13.27 0.06 7.47
N ARG A 78 14.49 0.59 7.28
CA ARG A 78 15.63 0.34 8.19
C ARG A 78 15.30 0.73 9.64
N PHE A 79 14.44 1.72 9.84
CA PHE A 79 13.98 2.18 11.14
C PHE A 79 12.70 1.45 11.58
N ARG A 80 12.68 0.12 11.49
CA ARG A 80 11.47 -0.71 11.72
C ARG A 80 10.83 -0.62 13.11
N GLY A 81 11.57 -0.11 14.10
CA GLY A 81 11.12 -0.05 15.49
C GLY A 81 10.69 -1.43 16.04
N PRO A 82 9.58 -1.53 16.79
CA PRO A 82 9.08 -2.78 17.36
C PRO A 82 8.21 -3.61 16.39
N LEU A 83 8.10 -3.21 15.12
CA LEU A 83 7.28 -3.90 14.14
C LEU A 83 7.99 -5.14 13.60
N GLY A 84 7.27 -6.26 13.56
CA GLY A 84 7.73 -7.55 13.07
C GLY A 84 6.57 -8.38 12.53
N TYR A 85 6.83 -9.65 12.20
CA TYR A 85 5.83 -10.51 11.56
C TYR A 85 4.50 -10.63 12.33
N SER A 86 4.52 -10.62 13.66
CA SER A 86 3.29 -10.82 14.46
C SER A 86 2.37 -9.59 14.54
N ASN A 87 2.89 -8.39 14.32
CA ASN A 87 2.17 -7.14 14.59
C ASN A 87 2.09 -6.22 13.35
N ILE A 88 2.64 -6.66 12.21
CA ILE A 88 2.66 -5.87 10.98
C ILE A 88 1.26 -5.49 10.48
N TRP A 89 0.23 -6.26 10.80
CA TRP A 89 -1.17 -5.96 10.49
C TRP A 89 -1.66 -4.63 11.08
N MET A 90 -1.03 -4.12 12.15
CA MET A 90 -1.38 -2.81 12.70
C MET A 90 -1.14 -1.68 11.69
N THR A 91 -0.16 -1.85 10.78
CA THR A 91 0.09 -0.88 9.72
C THR A 91 -1.09 -0.80 8.74
N LEU A 92 -1.76 -1.92 8.47
CA LEU A 92 -2.98 -1.95 7.66
C LEU A 92 -4.11 -1.15 8.34
N VAL A 93 -4.31 -1.33 9.64
CA VAL A 93 -5.34 -0.59 10.40
C VAL A 93 -5.06 0.90 10.38
N PHE A 94 -3.83 1.31 10.66
CA PHE A 94 -3.44 2.71 10.58
C PHE A 94 -3.74 3.32 9.20
N ARG A 95 -3.45 2.58 8.12
CA ARG A 95 -3.72 3.03 6.76
C ARG A 95 -5.20 3.09 6.43
N ALA A 96 -6.00 2.13 6.90
CA ALA A 96 -7.44 2.16 6.74
C ALA A 96 -8.06 3.41 7.41
N LEU A 97 -7.48 3.88 8.53
CA LEU A 97 -7.89 5.13 9.18
C LEU A 97 -7.52 6.40 8.40
N LEU A 98 -6.52 6.35 7.51
CA LEU A 98 -6.18 7.48 6.64
C LEU A 98 -7.17 7.65 5.48
N VAL A 99 -7.82 6.57 5.03
CA VAL A 99 -8.81 6.61 3.94
C VAL A 99 -9.94 7.63 4.17
N PRO A 100 -10.66 7.64 5.32
CA PRO A 100 -11.71 8.63 5.55
C PRO A 100 -11.19 10.06 5.58
N ILE A 101 -9.93 10.28 6.02
CA ILE A 101 -9.30 11.60 5.98
C ILE A 101 -9.11 12.04 4.52
N LEU A 102 -8.60 11.17 3.65
CA LEU A 102 -8.45 11.47 2.23
C LEU A 102 -9.78 11.75 1.53
N ILE A 103 -10.82 10.97 1.84
CA ILE A 103 -12.17 11.21 1.33
C ILE A 103 -12.70 12.56 1.84
N SER A 104 -12.40 12.93 3.09
CA SER A 104 -12.79 14.23 3.64
C SER A 104 -12.07 15.41 2.96
N CYS A 105 -10.81 15.22 2.55
CA CYS A 105 -10.10 16.19 1.71
C CYS A 105 -10.73 16.28 0.30
N ALA A 106 -11.05 15.14 -0.32
CA ALA A 106 -11.63 15.09 -1.66
C ALA A 106 -13.06 15.68 -1.74
N THR A 107 -13.86 15.50 -0.70
CA THR A 107 -15.21 16.06 -0.61
C THR A 107 -15.25 17.54 -0.21
N GLY A 108 -14.09 18.16 0.06
CA GLY A 108 -13.98 19.56 0.47
C GLY A 108 -14.35 19.84 1.93
N SER A 109 -14.62 18.80 2.74
CA SER A 109 -14.88 18.95 4.18
C SER A 109 -13.67 19.52 4.92
N ILE A 110 -12.45 19.20 4.44
CA ILE A 110 -11.20 19.82 4.88
C ILE A 110 -10.80 20.86 3.83
N SER A 111 -11.12 22.12 4.08
CA SER A 111 -10.88 23.23 3.14
C SER A 111 -9.50 23.88 3.34
N SER A 112 -8.43 23.07 3.35
CA SER A 112 -7.05 23.56 3.50
C SER A 112 -6.06 22.74 2.67
N ASP A 113 -5.37 23.40 1.73
CA ASP A 113 -4.42 22.74 0.84
C ASP A 113 -3.21 22.18 1.59
N TRP A 114 -2.77 22.88 2.65
CA TRP A 114 -1.71 22.39 3.53
C TRP A 114 -2.10 21.11 4.26
N ALA A 115 -3.36 21.00 4.69
CA ALA A 115 -3.88 19.79 5.33
C ALA A 115 -3.96 18.64 4.33
N SER A 116 -4.46 18.90 3.11
CA SER A 116 -4.49 17.92 2.01
C SER A 116 -3.09 17.43 1.62
N LEU A 117 -2.12 18.35 1.45
CA LEU A 117 -0.74 18.03 1.16
C LEU A 117 -0.12 17.16 2.26
N SER A 118 -0.34 17.51 3.53
CA SER A 118 0.17 16.75 4.68
C SER A 118 -0.46 15.36 4.76
N ALA A 119 -1.78 15.24 4.56
CA ALA A 119 -2.48 13.96 4.57
C ALA A 119 -1.99 13.03 3.45
N ILE A 120 -1.79 13.57 2.25
CA ILE A 120 -1.24 12.83 1.11
C ILE A 120 0.20 12.41 1.34
N PHE A 121 1.03 13.29 1.90
CA PHE A 121 2.41 12.97 2.25
C PHE A 121 2.47 11.83 3.28
N VAL A 122 1.66 11.90 4.35
CA VAL A 122 1.58 10.84 5.37
C VAL A 122 1.05 9.54 4.76
N PHE A 123 0.07 9.59 3.87
CA PHE A 123 -0.46 8.41 3.17
C PHE A 123 0.58 7.76 2.26
N GLY A 124 1.35 8.55 1.51
CA GLY A 124 2.47 8.06 0.68
C GLY A 124 3.57 7.44 1.52
N LEU A 125 3.99 8.12 2.58
CA LEU A 125 5.00 7.62 3.52
C LEU A 125 4.57 6.29 4.15
N ALA A 126 3.34 6.23 4.63
CA ALA A 126 2.75 5.02 5.21
C ALA A 126 2.67 3.89 4.17
N ASN A 127 2.41 4.21 2.89
CA ASN A 127 2.38 3.21 1.83
C ASN A 127 3.76 2.57 1.61
N GLY A 128 4.76 3.40 1.33
CA GLY A 128 6.10 2.92 1.02
C GLY A 128 6.71 2.13 2.17
N TYR A 129 6.52 2.63 3.40
CA TYR A 129 7.01 1.96 4.61
C TYR A 129 6.30 0.64 4.87
N SER A 130 4.96 0.65 4.94
CA SER A 130 4.18 -0.51 5.42
C SER A 130 4.20 -1.69 4.45
N VAL A 131 4.10 -1.43 3.14
CA VAL A 131 4.17 -2.49 2.11
C VAL A 131 5.55 -3.14 2.12
N SER A 132 6.60 -2.32 2.11
CA SER A 132 7.98 -2.80 2.09
C SER A 132 8.32 -3.57 3.35
N LEU A 133 7.90 -3.08 4.52
CA LEU A 133 8.12 -3.79 5.78
C LEU A 133 7.35 -5.12 5.82
N THR A 134 6.13 -5.19 5.27
CA THR A 134 5.37 -6.44 5.22
C THR A 134 6.05 -7.48 4.32
N LEU A 135 6.58 -7.05 3.17
CA LEU A 135 7.36 -7.92 2.27
C LEU A 135 8.66 -8.43 2.91
N ILE A 136 9.27 -7.68 3.83
CA ILE A 136 10.42 -8.17 4.60
C ILE A 136 9.94 -9.16 5.68
N THR A 137 8.96 -8.77 6.48
CA THR A 137 8.52 -9.55 7.65
C THR A 137 7.85 -10.88 7.29
N VAL A 138 7.26 -11.03 6.09
CA VAL A 138 6.71 -12.33 5.64
C VAL A 138 7.81 -13.39 5.50
N ASN A 139 9.03 -12.98 5.15
CA ASN A 139 10.19 -13.87 5.07
C ASN A 139 10.80 -14.17 6.45
N GLU A 140 10.38 -13.47 7.50
CA GLU A 140 10.81 -13.69 8.89
C GLU A 140 9.88 -14.66 9.64
N ILE A 141 8.83 -15.19 8.99
CA ILE A 141 7.90 -16.13 9.62
C ILE A 141 8.66 -17.40 10.04
N PRO A 142 8.58 -17.80 11.33
CA PRO A 142 9.26 -19.01 11.81
C PRO A 142 8.77 -20.27 11.09
N GLY A 143 9.70 -21.18 10.77
CA GLY A 143 9.36 -22.47 10.16
C GLY A 143 9.28 -22.48 8.63
N LEU A 144 9.77 -21.43 7.96
CA LEU A 144 10.01 -21.42 6.52
C LEU A 144 11.42 -21.95 6.19
N THR A 145 11.48 -22.93 5.30
CA THR A 145 12.73 -23.46 4.72
C THR A 145 13.20 -22.59 3.55
N ALA A 146 14.44 -22.79 3.10
CA ALA A 146 15.02 -22.00 1.99
C ALA A 146 14.23 -22.09 0.67
N ASP A 147 13.60 -23.24 0.39
CA ASP A 147 12.79 -23.40 -0.82
C ASP A 147 11.37 -22.83 -0.64
N GLU A 148 10.81 -22.90 0.57
CA GLU A 148 9.54 -22.24 0.90
C GLU A 148 9.66 -20.71 0.87
N LEU A 149 10.81 -20.13 1.23
CA LEU A 149 11.08 -18.69 1.10
C LEU A 149 10.99 -18.22 -0.35
N LYS A 150 11.54 -19.00 -1.30
CA LYS A 150 11.41 -18.68 -2.73
C LYS A 150 9.96 -18.73 -3.20
N ALA A 151 9.17 -19.68 -2.70
CA ALA A 151 7.75 -19.77 -3.00
C ALA A 151 6.96 -18.61 -2.38
N THR A 152 7.28 -18.22 -1.15
CA THR A 152 6.69 -17.08 -0.43
C THR A 152 6.85 -15.79 -1.24
N GLY A 153 8.04 -15.50 -1.76
CA GLY A 153 8.25 -14.34 -2.63
C GLY A 153 7.35 -14.33 -3.89
N ARG A 154 7.03 -15.50 -4.45
CA ARG A 154 6.09 -15.62 -5.59
C ARG A 154 4.65 -15.36 -5.15
N PHE A 155 4.23 -15.86 -3.98
CA PHE A 155 2.93 -15.56 -3.41
C PHE A 155 2.76 -14.07 -3.15
N SER A 156 3.77 -13.43 -2.54
CA SER A 156 3.80 -11.98 -2.34
C SER A 156 3.63 -11.21 -3.65
N ALA A 157 4.29 -11.63 -4.73
CA ALA A 157 4.09 -11.03 -6.04
C ALA A 157 2.64 -11.19 -6.57
N VAL A 158 2.01 -12.35 -6.35
CA VAL A 158 0.61 -12.57 -6.73
C VAL A 158 -0.32 -11.66 -5.91
N SER A 159 -0.17 -11.63 -4.59
CA SER A 159 -0.98 -10.81 -3.68
C SER A 159 -0.86 -9.32 -3.99
N LEU A 160 0.36 -8.85 -4.28
CA LEU A 160 0.60 -7.47 -4.74
C LEU A 160 -0.19 -7.17 -6.00
N ASN A 161 -0.03 -7.97 -7.06
CA ASN A 161 -0.67 -7.72 -8.35
C ASN A 161 -2.19 -7.86 -8.30
N LEU A 162 -2.72 -8.81 -7.53
CA LEU A 162 -4.16 -8.94 -7.30
C LEU A 162 -4.71 -7.71 -6.57
N GLY A 163 -3.98 -7.20 -5.57
CA GLY A 163 -4.38 -6.01 -4.84
C GLY A 163 -4.40 -4.76 -5.73
N LEU A 164 -3.41 -4.63 -6.62
CA LEU A 164 -3.40 -3.56 -7.63
C LEU A 164 -4.60 -3.70 -8.58
N CYS A 165 -4.84 -4.89 -9.13
CA CYS A 165 -5.93 -5.13 -10.07
C CYS A 165 -7.30 -4.76 -9.46
N LEU A 166 -7.62 -5.30 -8.28
CA LEU A 166 -8.89 -5.02 -7.61
C LEU A 166 -8.99 -3.58 -7.10
N GLY A 167 -7.89 -3.01 -6.60
CA GLY A 167 -7.84 -1.61 -6.20
C GLY A 167 -8.18 -0.67 -7.36
N GLY A 168 -7.72 -0.96 -8.58
CA GLY A 168 -8.08 -0.20 -9.78
C GLY A 168 -9.58 -0.24 -10.12
N PHE A 169 -10.21 -1.41 -10.03
CA PHE A 169 -11.66 -1.52 -10.22
C PHE A 169 -12.46 -0.77 -9.16
N LEU A 170 -12.02 -0.85 -7.90
CA LEU A 170 -12.67 -0.11 -6.80
C LEU A 170 -12.49 1.40 -6.95
N ALA A 171 -11.30 1.87 -7.37
CA ALA A 171 -11.06 3.27 -7.66
C ALA A 171 -12.00 3.82 -8.74
N MET A 172 -12.22 3.05 -9.81
CA MET A 172 -13.19 3.40 -10.85
C MET A 172 -14.61 3.49 -10.29
N GLY A 173 -15.04 2.51 -9.47
CA GLY A 173 -16.35 2.52 -8.83
C GLY A 173 -16.56 3.73 -7.91
N ILE A 174 -15.54 4.09 -7.12
CA ILE A 174 -15.57 5.28 -6.26
C ILE A 174 -15.58 6.56 -7.09
N GLY A 175 -14.78 6.64 -8.16
CA GLY A 175 -14.75 7.80 -9.05
C GLY A 175 -16.10 8.07 -9.71
N LEU A 176 -16.80 7.01 -10.13
CA LEU A 176 -18.18 7.09 -10.63
C LEU A 176 -19.16 7.53 -9.54
N TRP A 177 -19.06 6.95 -8.34
CA TRP A 177 -19.97 7.28 -7.23
C TRP A 177 -19.82 8.73 -6.73
N LEU A 178 -18.59 9.23 -6.66
CA LEU A 178 -18.29 10.60 -6.26
C LEU A 178 -18.53 11.64 -7.37
N GLY A 179 -18.88 11.20 -8.60
CA GLY A 179 -19.10 12.10 -9.74
C GLY A 179 -17.81 12.74 -10.28
N ILE A 180 -16.64 12.19 -9.92
CA ILE A 180 -15.32 12.67 -10.35
C ILE A 180 -15.01 12.20 -11.78
N ALA A 181 -15.58 11.06 -12.20
CA ALA A 181 -15.28 10.38 -13.47
C ALA A 181 -16.25 10.72 -14.62
N ASN A 182 -16.76 11.96 -14.69
CA ASN A 182 -17.61 12.43 -15.80
C ASN A 182 -16.79 13.13 -16.89
#